data_AF-A0A4Y0BNG0-F1
#
_entry.id   AF-A0A4Y0BNG0-F1
#
_cell.length_a   1.000
_cell.length_b   1.000
_cell.length_c   1.000
_cell.angle_alpha   90.00
_cell.angle_beta   90.00
_cell.angle_gamma   90.00
#
_symmetry.space_group_name_H-M   'P 1'
#
loop_
_entity.id
_entity.type
_entity.pdbx_description
1 polymer ?
#
loop_
_entity_poly.entity_id
_entity_poly.type
_entity_poly.pdbx_seq_one_letter_code
_entity_poly.pdbx_strand_id
1 'polypeptide(L)'
;MIHLPVCANNNRTYHNYCVLRCLRITVNKSLEMVHRWECGTDPSEWQEREEAVVPIIGNIPQAGPEERNDTEIDWESYAHLDQK
;
A
#
# COMPACT_ATOMS: atom_id res chain seq x y z
N MET A 1 9.08 14.85 -8.10
CA MET A 1 9.10 13.80 -7.06
C MET A 1 7.66 13.40 -6.81
N ILE A 2 7.34 12.11 -6.94
CA ILE A 2 5.98 11.61 -6.74
C ILE A 2 5.75 11.48 -5.23
N HIS A 3 4.79 12.24 -4.69
CA HIS A 3 4.40 12.25 -3.28
C HIS A 3 3.13 11.41 -3.13
N LEU A 4 3.24 10.25 -2.47
CA LEU A 4 2.16 9.28 -2.29
C LEU A 4 2.16 8.81 -0.84
N PRO A 5 1.66 9.63 0.10
CA PRO A 5 1.77 9.34 1.51
C PRO A 5 1.01 8.07 1.90
N VAL A 6 1.46 7.43 2.98
CA VAL A 6 0.85 6.22 3.54
C VAL A 6 0.77 6.31 5.06
N CYS A 7 -0.31 5.78 5.65
CA CYS A 7 -0.47 5.70 7.09
C CYS A 7 -0.03 4.34 7.60
N ALA A 8 0.78 4.32 8.65
CA ALA A 8 1.24 3.08 9.28
C ALA A 8 0.51 2.78 10.60
N ASN A 9 0.69 1.56 11.09
CA ASN A 9 0.09 1.05 12.33
C ASN A 9 0.56 1.74 13.62
N ASN A 10 1.58 2.60 13.53
CA ASN A 10 2.01 3.49 14.61
C ASN A 10 1.37 4.88 14.54
N ASN A 11 0.32 5.05 13.73
CA ASN A 11 -0.41 6.29 13.51
C ASN A 11 0.50 7.44 12.98
N ARG A 12 1.50 7.10 12.16
CA ARG A 12 2.37 8.07 11.49
C ARG A 12 2.25 7.98 9.97
N THR A 13 2.22 9.15 9.33
CA THR A 13 2.31 9.30 7.88
C THR A 13 3.75 9.17 7.41
N TYR A 14 3.97 8.35 6.39
CA TYR A 14 5.25 8.24 5.70
C TYR A 14 5.12 8.80 4.29
N HIS A 15 6.19 9.46 3.82
CA HIS A 15 6.21 10.17 2.53
C HIS A 15 5.82 9.30 1.32
N ASN A 16 6.17 8.01 1.39
CA ASN A 16 5.66 6.97 0.50
C ASN A 16 5.88 5.59 1.11
N TYR A 17 5.31 4.58 0.44
CA TYR A 17 5.45 3.18 0.82
C TYR A 17 6.91 2.72 0.90
N CYS A 18 7.78 3.17 -0.02
CA CYS A 18 9.20 2.80 -0.01
C CYS A 18 9.91 3.24 1.27
N VAL A 19 9.58 4.43 1.80
CA VAL A 19 10.12 4.94 3.07
C VAL A 19 9.61 4.11 4.25
N LEU A 20 8.30 3.85 4.33
CA LEU A 20 7.72 2.99 5.37
C LEU A 20 8.41 1.63 5.38
N ARG A 21 8.57 1.02 4.20
CA ARG A 21 9.21 -0.27 4.02
C ARG A 21 10.69 -0.26 4.43
N CYS A 22 11.44 0.77 4.04
CA CYS A 22 12.84 0.91 4.44
C CYS A 22 12.94 0.86 5.98
N LEU A 23 12.07 1.59 6.67
CA LEU A 23 12.03 1.60 8.13
C LEU A 23 11.52 0.28 8.72
N ARG A 24 10.61 -0.42 8.05
CA ARG A 24 10.20 -1.77 8.44
C ARG A 24 11.41 -2.72 8.49
N ILE A 25 12.23 -2.70 7.46
CA ILE A 25 13.38 -3.60 7.33
C ILE A 25 14.54 -3.19 8.25
N THR A 26 14.81 -1.88 8.36
CA THR A 26 16.04 -1.37 8.99
C THR A 26 15.86 -0.96 10.45
N VAL A 27 14.64 -0.63 10.88
CA VAL A 27 14.38 -0.04 12.21
C VAL A 27 13.39 -0.88 13.01
N ASN A 28 12.18 -1.11 12.48
CA ASN A 28 11.13 -1.82 13.19
C ASN A 28 10.30 -2.72 12.27
N LYS A 29 10.55 -4.03 12.36
CA LYS A 29 9.86 -5.05 11.55
C LYS A 29 8.36 -5.12 11.75
N SER A 30 7.83 -4.60 12.86
CA SER A 30 6.39 -4.55 13.11
C SER A 30 5.67 -3.40 12.42
N LEU A 31 6.38 -2.51 11.69
CA LEU A 31 5.75 -1.42 10.96
C LEU A 31 4.97 -1.95 9.78
N GLU A 32 3.67 -1.69 9.74
CA GLU A 32 2.80 -2.10 8.65
C GLU A 32 1.99 -0.91 8.14
N MET A 33 1.67 -0.91 6.85
CA MET A 33 0.78 0.08 6.26
C MET A 33 -0.66 -0.28 6.60
N VAL A 34 -1.40 0.65 7.18
CA VAL A 34 -2.84 0.48 7.48
C VAL A 34 -3.67 0.87 6.28
N HIS A 35 -3.39 2.03 5.68
CA HIS A 35 -4.08 2.49 4.48
C HIS A 35 -3.17 3.41 3.65
N ARG A 36 -3.55 3.57 2.38
CA ARG A 36 -2.99 4.61 1.49
C ARG A 36 -3.44 5.98 2.01
N TRP A 37 -2.68 7.04 1.72
CA TRP A 37 -2.89 8.42 2.21
C TRP A 37 -2.35 8.70 3.62
N GLU A 38 -2.44 9.97 4.04
CA GLU A 38 -1.93 10.41 5.34
C GLU A 38 -2.81 9.88 6.48
N CYS A 39 -2.24 9.66 7.66
CA CYS A 39 -3.05 9.34 8.83
C CYS A 39 -4.02 10.48 9.13
N GLY A 40 -5.27 10.14 9.46
CA GLY A 40 -6.31 11.12 9.77
C GLY A 40 -7.05 11.70 8.56
N THR A 41 -6.74 11.27 7.32
CA THR A 41 -7.68 11.48 6.20
C THR A 41 -8.99 10.77 6.48
N ASP A 42 -10.10 11.41 6.11
CA ASP A 42 -11.42 10.91 6.46
C ASP A 42 -11.77 9.63 5.69
N PRO A 43 -12.46 8.67 6.34
CA PRO A 43 -12.92 7.47 5.68
C PRO A 43 -13.92 7.63 4.51
N SER A 44 -14.42 8.80 4.15
CA SER A 44 -15.13 8.98 2.88
C SER A 44 -14.18 9.44 1.77
N GLU A 45 -13.14 10.19 2.12
CA GLU A 45 -12.21 10.79 1.16
C GLU A 45 -11.31 9.75 0.46
N TRP A 46 -10.85 8.71 1.17
CA TRP A 46 -10.13 7.59 0.55
C TRP A 46 -11.01 6.76 -0.38
N GLN A 47 -12.27 6.48 0.00
CA GLN A 47 -13.18 5.71 -0.86
C GLN A 47 -13.46 6.42 -2.17
N GLU A 48 -13.80 7.71 -2.11
CA GLU A 48 -14.03 8.52 -3.31
C GLU A 48 -12.79 8.60 -4.21
N ARG A 49 -11.59 8.68 -3.61
CA ARG A 49 -10.32 8.69 -4.36
C ARG A 49 -10.00 7.37 -5.03
N GLU A 50 -10.18 6.25 -4.34
CA GLU A 50 -9.96 4.92 -4.90
C GLU A 50 -11.03 4.60 -5.96
N GLU A 51 -12.28 4.96 -5.72
CA GLU A 51 -13.39 4.83 -6.67
C GLU A 51 -13.20 5.70 -7.91
N ALA A 52 -12.61 6.89 -7.80
CA ALA A 52 -12.27 7.73 -8.95
C ALA A 52 -11.20 7.11 -9.89
N VAL A 53 -10.44 6.11 -9.42
CA VAL A 53 -9.48 5.36 -10.26
C VAL A 53 -10.17 4.22 -11.03
N VAL A 54 -11.30 3.70 -10.54
CA VAL A 54 -12.04 2.57 -11.14
C VAL A 54 -12.46 2.83 -12.60
N PRO A 55 -12.98 4.01 -13.00
CA PRO A 55 -13.32 4.30 -14.39
C PRO A 55 -12.10 4.34 -15.34
N ILE A 56 -10.90 4.58 -14.81
CA ILE A 56 -9.65 4.61 -15.58
C ILE A 56 -9.09 3.17 -15.75
N ILE A 57 -9.36 2.30 -14.78
CA ILE A 57 -8.96 0.88 -14.74
C ILE A 57 -10.00 -0.02 -15.45
N GLY A 58 -11.14 0.50 -15.93
CA GLY A 58 -12.21 -0.29 -16.57
C GLY A 58 -11.85 -1.09 -17.84
N ASN A 59 -10.61 -0.97 -18.36
CA ASN A 59 -10.04 -1.83 -19.40
C ASN A 59 -8.90 -2.75 -18.90
N ILE A 60 -8.60 -2.72 -17.61
CA ILE A 60 -7.70 -3.65 -16.95
C ILE A 60 -8.58 -4.83 -16.53
N PRO A 61 -8.28 -6.07 -16.97
CA PRO A 61 -8.99 -7.25 -16.51
C PRO A 61 -9.07 -7.23 -14.99
N GLN A 62 -10.26 -7.42 -14.41
CA GLN A 62 -10.33 -7.85 -13.03
C GLN A 62 -9.50 -9.13 -12.96
N ALA A 63 -8.40 -9.12 -12.21
CA ALA A 63 -7.57 -10.29 -12.03
C ALA A 63 -8.50 -11.44 -11.63
N GLY A 64 -8.60 -12.43 -12.51
CA GLY A 64 -9.43 -13.59 -12.24
C GLY A 64 -8.93 -14.30 -10.98
N PRO A 65 -9.71 -15.21 -10.39
CA PRO A 65 -9.29 -15.96 -9.21
C PRO A 65 -7.98 -16.77 -9.36
N GLU A 66 -7.40 -16.83 -10.58
CA GLU A 66 -6.12 -17.48 -10.88
C GLU A 66 -4.99 -16.51 -11.33
N GLU A 67 -5.25 -15.21 -11.48
CA GLU A 67 -4.20 -14.23 -11.75
C GLU A 67 -3.71 -13.67 -10.42
N ARG A 68 -2.40 -13.77 -10.17
CA ARG A 68 -1.77 -13.28 -8.93
C ARG A 68 -2.21 -11.83 -8.73
N ASN A 69 -3.06 -11.61 -7.72
CA ASN A 69 -3.44 -10.27 -7.32
C ASN A 69 -2.17 -9.61 -6.75
N ASP A 70 -1.45 -8.86 -7.58
CA ASP A 70 -0.22 -8.15 -7.17
C ASP A 70 -0.48 -7.12 -6.05
N THR A 71 -1.76 -6.81 -5.78
CA THR A 71 -2.18 -5.99 -4.63
C THR A 71 -2.49 -6.79 -3.36
N GLU A 72 -2.57 -8.12 -3.42
CA GLU A 72 -2.94 -9.00 -2.29
C GLU A 72 -1.97 -10.18 -2.06
N ILE A 73 -1.10 -10.50 -3.03
CA ILE A 73 -0.11 -11.57 -2.91
C ILE A 73 1.27 -10.96 -2.73
N ASP A 74 1.59 -10.76 -1.45
CA ASP A 74 2.91 -10.98 -0.87
C ASP A 74 4.11 -10.57 -1.76
N TRP A 75 4.16 -9.28 -2.07
CA TRP A 75 5.31 -8.67 -2.73
C TRP A 75 6.60 -8.81 -1.89
N GLU A 76 6.47 -9.20 -0.61
CA GLU A 76 7.58 -9.48 0.30
C GLU A 76 8.42 -10.67 -0.17
N SER A 77 7.80 -11.63 -0.87
CA SER A 77 8.48 -12.76 -1.49
C SER A 77 9.40 -12.35 -2.65
N TYR A 78 9.00 -11.36 -3.47
CA TYR A 78 9.85 -10.79 -4.53
C TYR A 78 11.05 -10.04 -3.97
N ALA A 79 10.92 -9.56 -2.73
CA ALA A 79 11.99 -8.91 -2.01
C ALA A 79 12.87 -9.88 -1.21
N HIS A 80 12.60 -11.20 -1.26
CA HIS A 80 13.29 -12.23 -0.50
C HIS A 80 13.26 -11.99 1.03
N LEU A 81 12.19 -11.38 1.55
CA LEU A 81 12.08 -11.04 2.98
C LEU A 81 11.60 -12.20 3.86
N ASP A 82 11.01 -13.25 3.24
CA ASP A 82 10.55 -14.46 3.94
C ASP A 82 11.69 -15.42 4.33
N GLN A 83 12.92 -15.11 3.92
CA GLN A 83 14.10 -15.90 4.27
C GLN A 83 14.75 -15.36 5.55
N LYS A 84 14.09 -15.56 6.69
CA LYS A 84 14.79 -15.68 7.98
C LYS A 84 13.99 -16.40 9.06
#